data_AF-A0A7W3SYG0-F1
#
_entry.id   AF-A0A7W3SYG0-F1
#
_cell.length_a   1.000
_cell.length_b   1.000
_cell.length_c   1.000
_cell.angle_alpha   90.00
_cell.angle_beta   90.00
_cell.angle_gamma   90.00
#
_symmetry.space_group_name_H-M   'P 1'
#
loop_
_entity.id
_entity.type
_entity.pdbx_description
1 polymer ?
#
loop_
_entity_poly.entity_id
_entity_poly.type
_entity_poly.pdbx_seq_one_letter_code
_entity_poly.pdbx_strand_id
1 'polypeptide(L)'
;MSTEENVNIEEQPVTYEDLKKSANRSANWRERLQAVEELGQEEWNSEQTIQLLTRIMENDSVRRVQEAAHHSLKNLGERVQLPAKKQEELVKGLTKTLVRIKKSLPEGHSYVEFKEKLKKMRIDIYDTYEGDKGSDFDTWLEEKWASLRTRKY
;
A
#
# COMPACT_ATOMS: atom_id res chain seq x y z
N MET A 1 29.01 -39.81 -5.26
CA MET A 1 27.62 -39.84 -5.76
C MET A 1 26.76 -39.25 -4.66
N SER A 2 26.59 -37.93 -4.69
CA SER A 2 25.78 -37.21 -3.71
C SER A 2 24.39 -37.08 -4.29
N THR A 3 23.42 -37.76 -3.66
CA THR A 3 22.01 -37.68 -4.01
C THR A 3 21.51 -36.26 -3.78
N GLU A 4 21.12 -35.59 -4.86
CA GLU A 4 20.37 -34.34 -4.81
C GLU A 4 18.99 -34.64 -4.21
N GLU A 5 18.74 -34.10 -3.01
CA GLU A 5 17.41 -34.04 -2.41
C GLU A 5 16.54 -33.14 -3.29
N ASN A 6 15.67 -33.75 -4.08
CA ASN A 6 14.57 -33.05 -4.74
C ASN A 6 13.59 -32.60 -3.65
N VAL A 7 13.71 -31.34 -3.22
CA VAL A 7 12.72 -30.69 -2.36
C VAL A 7 11.46 -30.49 -3.19
N ASN A 8 10.51 -31.42 -3.04
CA ASN A 8 9.16 -31.28 -3.59
C ASN A 8 8.46 -30.16 -2.79
N ILE A 9 8.51 -28.93 -3.28
CA ILE A 9 7.71 -27.82 -2.74
C ILE A 9 6.29 -28.04 -3.25
N GLU A 10 5.49 -28.79 -2.50
CA GLU A 10 4.04 -28.81 -2.73
C GLU A 10 3.52 -27.40 -2.41
N GLU A 11 3.08 -26.66 -3.43
CA GLU A 11 2.39 -25.39 -3.24
C GLU A 11 1.11 -25.65 -2.45
N GLN A 12 1.10 -25.25 -1.18
CA GLN A 12 -0.11 -25.32 -0.37
C GLN A 12 -1.20 -24.44 -1.00
N PRO A 13 -2.46 -24.92 -1.05
CA PRO A 13 -3.55 -24.14 -1.60
C PRO A 13 -3.73 -22.86 -0.77
N VAL A 14 -3.93 -21.74 -1.46
CA VAL A 14 -4.20 -20.45 -0.83
C VAL A 14 -5.45 -20.55 0.02
N THR A 15 -5.38 -20.08 1.28
CA THR A 15 -6.53 -20.06 2.17
C THR A 15 -7.08 -18.65 2.36
N TYR A 16 -8.33 -18.55 2.82
CA TYR A 16 -8.93 -17.26 3.19
C TYR A 16 -8.08 -16.50 4.23
N GLU A 17 -7.49 -17.19 5.20
CA GLU A 17 -6.65 -16.54 6.21
C GLU A 17 -5.35 -15.99 5.62
N ASP A 18 -4.82 -16.59 4.55
CA ASP A 18 -3.67 -16.05 3.84
C ASP A 18 -4.03 -14.78 3.06
N LEU A 19 -5.17 -14.80 2.37
CA LEU A 19 -5.70 -13.62 1.68
C LEU A 19 -6.02 -12.49 2.65
N LYS A 20 -6.67 -12.79 3.78
CA LYS A 20 -6.96 -11.82 4.83
C LYS A 20 -5.69 -11.21 5.42
N LYS A 21 -4.63 -12.00 5.64
CA LYS A 21 -3.33 -11.46 6.08
C LYS A 21 -2.74 -10.52 5.04
N SER A 22 -2.73 -10.93 3.77
CA SER A 22 -2.22 -10.12 2.66
C SER A 22 -3.02 -8.83 2.48
N ALA A 23 -4.34 -8.89 2.54
CA ALA A 23 -5.24 -7.74 2.46
C ALA A 23 -5.07 -6.76 3.64
N ASN A 24 -4.59 -7.22 4.80
CA ASN A 24 -4.28 -6.36 5.96
C ASN A 24 -2.81 -5.93 6.05
N ARG A 25 -1.98 -6.20 5.03
CA ARG A 25 -0.56 -5.84 5.03
C ARG A 25 -0.38 -4.32 4.88
N SER A 26 -0.13 -3.63 5.99
CA SER A 26 -0.02 -2.16 6.04
C SER A 26 1.15 -1.54 5.25
N ALA A 27 2.15 -2.33 4.88
CA ALA A 27 3.40 -1.87 4.25
C ALA A 27 3.56 -2.28 2.78
N ASN A 28 2.54 -2.89 2.17
CA ASN A 28 2.58 -3.30 0.78
C ASN A 28 1.19 -3.26 0.14
N TRP A 29 0.87 -2.14 -0.50
CA TRP A 29 -0.41 -1.92 -1.19
C TRP A 29 -0.60 -2.85 -2.38
N ARG A 30 0.48 -3.36 -2.99
CA ARG A 30 0.39 -4.30 -4.11
C ARG A 30 -0.08 -5.67 -3.63
N GLU A 31 0.48 -6.16 -2.51
CA GLU A 31 -0.03 -7.36 -1.83
C GLU A 31 -1.50 -7.18 -1.42
N ARG A 32 -1.85 -6.02 -0.85
CA ARG A 32 -3.25 -5.74 -0.49
C ARG A 32 -4.15 -5.75 -1.73
N LEU A 33 -3.73 -5.09 -2.81
CA LEU A 33 -4.49 -5.03 -4.06
C LEU A 33 -4.74 -6.44 -4.62
N GLN A 34 -3.68 -7.24 -4.75
CA GLN A 34 -3.80 -8.60 -5.28
C GLN A 34 -4.74 -9.46 -4.40
N ALA A 35 -4.61 -9.37 -3.07
CA ALA A 35 -5.48 -10.10 -2.17
C ALA A 35 -6.94 -9.66 -2.26
N VAL A 36 -7.20 -8.37 -2.47
CA VAL A 36 -8.55 -7.81 -2.63
C VAL A 36 -9.18 -8.25 -3.95
N GLU A 37 -8.40 -8.31 -5.03
CA GLU A 37 -8.85 -8.82 -6.32
C GLU A 37 -9.17 -10.32 -6.25
N GLU A 38 -8.33 -11.09 -5.55
CA GLU A 38 -8.55 -12.52 -5.32
C GLU A 38 -9.78 -12.77 -4.44
N LEU A 39 -9.95 -12.04 -3.33
CA LEU A 39 -11.16 -12.12 -2.49
C LEU A 39 -12.46 -11.74 -3.22
N GLY A 40 -12.36 -11.13 -4.40
CA GLY A 40 -13.52 -10.83 -5.25
C GLY A 40 -14.01 -11.99 -6.12
N GLN A 41 -13.35 -13.16 -6.10
CA GLN A 41 -13.82 -14.34 -6.82
C GLN A 41 -14.96 -15.04 -6.06
N GLU A 42 -15.81 -15.74 -6.81
CA GLU A 42 -17.00 -16.42 -6.25
C GLU A 42 -16.62 -17.52 -5.25
N GLU A 43 -15.45 -18.16 -5.40
CA GLU A 43 -15.00 -19.19 -4.44
C GLU A 43 -14.79 -18.63 -3.03
N TRP A 44 -14.58 -17.32 -2.91
CA TRP A 44 -14.38 -16.62 -1.65
C TRP A 44 -15.65 -15.93 -1.14
N ASN A 45 -16.80 -16.10 -1.82
CA ASN A 45 -18.04 -15.43 -1.47
C ASN A 45 -18.55 -15.90 -0.10
N SER A 46 -18.34 -15.05 0.91
CA SER A 46 -18.75 -15.31 2.28
C SER A 46 -19.03 -13.99 3.01
N GLU A 47 -19.81 -14.06 4.09
CA GLU A 47 -20.08 -12.89 4.94
C GLU A 47 -18.78 -12.25 5.46
N GLN A 48 -17.78 -13.07 5.80
CA GLN A 48 -16.49 -12.59 6.29
C GLN A 48 -15.72 -11.83 5.21
N THR A 49 -15.74 -12.34 3.98
CA THR A 49 -15.13 -11.69 2.80
C THR A 49 -15.81 -10.36 2.51
N ILE A 50 -17.15 -10.32 2.51
CA ILE A 50 -17.93 -9.10 2.28
C ILE A 50 -17.62 -8.04 3.35
N GLN A 51 -17.57 -8.43 4.62
CA GLN A 51 -17.20 -7.53 5.73
C GLN A 51 -15.77 -6.98 5.58
N LEU A 52 -14.81 -7.83 5.22
CA LEU A 52 -13.42 -7.43 5.02
C LEU A 52 -13.28 -6.45 3.85
N LEU A 53 -13.85 -6.79 2.69
CA LEU A 53 -13.81 -5.93 1.49
C LEU A 53 -14.52 -4.60 1.74
N THR A 54 -15.64 -4.59 2.46
CA THR A 54 -16.35 -3.35 2.83
C THR A 54 -15.45 -2.45 3.67
N ARG A 55 -14.80 -3.00 4.70
CA ARG A 55 -13.86 -2.24 5.54
C ARG A 55 -12.69 -1.68 4.71
N ILE A 56 -12.16 -2.45 3.77
CA ILE A 56 -11.05 -2.01 2.91
C ILE A 56 -11.50 -0.89 1.96
N MET A 57 -12.64 -1.05 1.30
CA MET A 57 -13.26 -0.03 0.44
C MET A 57 -13.42 1.30 1.17
N GLU A 58 -13.83 1.26 2.44
CA GLU A 58 -14.05 2.45 3.26
C GLU A 58 -12.76 3.09 3.79
N ASN A 59 -11.77 2.28 4.15
CA ASN A 59 -10.69 2.71 5.05
C ASN A 59 -9.27 2.57 4.51
N ASP A 60 -9.03 1.87 3.39
CA ASP A 60 -7.66 1.72 2.88
C ASP A 60 -7.05 3.10 2.57
N SER A 61 -5.75 3.27 2.83
CA SER A 61 -5.06 4.54 2.57
C SER A 61 -4.83 4.78 1.08
N VAL A 62 -4.83 3.71 0.26
CA VAL A 62 -4.58 3.74 -1.17
C VAL A 62 -5.89 3.66 -1.95
N ARG A 63 -6.18 4.71 -2.72
CA ARG A 63 -7.44 4.81 -3.47
C ARG A 63 -7.65 3.65 -4.45
N ARG A 64 -6.58 3.17 -5.08
CA ARG A 64 -6.67 2.02 -6.00
C ARG A 64 -7.11 0.73 -5.30
N VAL A 65 -6.71 0.52 -4.04
CA VAL A 65 -7.15 -0.64 -3.24
C VAL A 65 -8.61 -0.47 -2.84
N GLN A 66 -9.05 0.74 -2.52
CA GLN A 66 -10.48 1.03 -2.26
C GLN A 66 -11.35 0.72 -3.50
N GLU A 67 -10.90 1.14 -4.68
CA GLU A 67 -11.59 0.91 -5.96
C GLU A 67 -11.65 -0.58 -6.30
N ALA A 68 -10.57 -1.32 -6.08
CA ALA A 68 -10.56 -2.77 -6.25
C ALA A 68 -11.56 -3.45 -5.31
N ALA A 69 -11.60 -3.06 -4.03
CA ALA A 69 -12.55 -3.62 -3.08
C ALA A 69 -14.01 -3.31 -3.46
N HIS A 70 -14.28 -2.11 -3.96
CA HIS A 70 -15.59 -1.73 -4.49
C HIS A 70 -16.00 -2.61 -5.69
N HIS A 71 -15.08 -2.86 -6.61
CA HIS A 71 -15.32 -3.73 -7.76
C HIS A 71 -15.55 -5.18 -7.32
N SER A 72 -14.71 -5.71 -6.42
CA SER A 72 -14.87 -7.05 -5.84
C SER A 72 -16.23 -7.22 -5.16
N LEU A 73 -16.66 -6.26 -4.35
CA LEU A 73 -17.99 -6.29 -3.72
C LEU A 73 -19.12 -6.34 -4.75
N LYS A 74 -19.03 -5.52 -5.80
CA LYS A 74 -20.03 -5.55 -6.89
C LYS A 74 -20.08 -6.89 -7.62
N ASN A 75 -18.92 -7.51 -7.85
CA ASN A 75 -18.84 -8.83 -8.48
C ASN A 75 -19.53 -9.90 -7.63
N LEU A 76 -19.41 -9.81 -6.31
CA LEU A 76 -20.10 -10.67 -5.35
C LEU A 76 -21.59 -10.35 -5.17
N GLY A 77 -22.13 -9.37 -5.93
CA GLY A 77 -23.55 -9.01 -5.92
C GLY A 77 -23.92 -7.90 -4.92
N GLU A 78 -22.95 -7.30 -4.23
CA GLU A 78 -23.20 -6.27 -3.24
C GLU A 78 -23.51 -4.90 -3.85
N ARG A 79 -24.46 -4.18 -3.25
CA ARG A 79 -24.87 -2.84 -3.69
C ARG A 79 -24.18 -1.76 -2.85
N VAL A 80 -22.91 -1.52 -3.16
CA VAL A 80 -22.06 -0.58 -2.42
C VAL A 80 -21.69 0.68 -3.21
N GLN A 81 -21.42 1.76 -2.48
CA GLN A 81 -20.95 3.03 -3.03
C GLN A 81 -19.51 3.29 -2.58
N LEU A 82 -18.67 3.70 -3.52
CA LEU A 82 -17.28 4.07 -3.21
C LEU A 82 -17.27 5.42 -2.45
N PRO A 83 -16.50 5.55 -1.36
CA PRO A 83 -16.35 6.80 -0.65
C PRO A 83 -15.80 7.94 -1.53
N ALA A 84 -16.20 9.17 -1.21
CA ALA A 84 -15.69 10.37 -1.87
C ALA A 84 -14.16 10.45 -1.74
N LYS A 85 -13.49 10.90 -2.82
CA LYS A 85 -12.03 11.08 -2.81
C LYS A 85 -11.68 12.15 -1.78
N LYS A 86 -10.76 11.85 -0.86
CA LYS A 86 -10.16 12.89 -0.01
C LYS A 86 -9.41 13.87 -0.92
N GLN A 87 -9.82 15.13 -0.92
CA GLN A 87 -9.12 16.21 -1.63
C GLN A 87 -7.89 16.73 -0.84
N GLU A 88 -7.75 16.31 0.42
CA GLU A 88 -6.71 16.77 1.34
C GLU A 88 -5.43 15.91 1.32
N GLU A 89 -4.44 16.32 2.12
CA GLU A 89 -3.21 15.58 2.40
C GLU A 89 -3.53 14.14 2.86
N LEU A 90 -3.15 13.13 2.06
CA LEU A 90 -3.49 11.71 2.31
C LEU A 90 -3.01 11.20 3.67
N VAL A 91 -1.89 11.76 4.13
CA VAL A 91 -1.30 11.47 5.44
C VAL A 91 -1.07 12.78 6.17
N LYS A 92 -1.85 13.01 7.23
CA LYS A 92 -1.77 14.21 8.06
C LYS A 92 -0.34 14.44 8.57
N GLY A 93 0.19 15.64 8.32
CA GLY A 93 1.53 16.04 8.74
C GLY A 93 2.64 15.46 7.85
N LEU A 94 2.35 15.15 6.58
CA LEU A 94 3.34 14.67 5.61
C LEU A 94 4.54 15.63 5.59
N THR A 95 4.32 16.92 5.35
CA THR A 95 5.40 17.89 5.19
C THR A 95 6.36 17.91 6.39
N LYS A 96 5.81 17.91 7.62
CA LYS A 96 6.61 17.89 8.85
C LYS A 96 7.46 16.61 8.96
N THR A 97 6.89 15.48 8.58
CA THR A 97 7.58 14.19 8.56
C THR A 97 8.73 14.20 7.56
N LEU A 98 8.48 14.65 6.33
CA LEU A 98 9.50 14.71 5.28
C LEU A 98 10.66 15.65 5.67
N VAL A 99 10.36 16.83 6.26
CA VAL A 99 11.40 17.72 6.79
C VAL A 99 12.26 17.03 7.85
N ARG A 100 11.65 16.27 8.77
CA ARG A 100 12.39 15.55 9.82
C ARG A 100 13.32 14.49 9.22
N ILE A 101 12.85 13.75 8.22
CA ILE A 101 13.67 12.74 7.52
C ILE A 101 14.84 13.43 6.80
N LYS A 102 14.57 14.51 6.06
CA LYS A 102 15.60 15.29 5.35
C LYS A 102 16.68 15.83 6.30
N LYS A 103 16.28 16.35 7.46
CA LYS A 103 17.21 16.85 8.50
C LYS A 103 18.03 15.75 9.19
N SER A 104 17.58 14.50 9.13
CA SER A 104 18.27 13.37 9.76
C SER A 104 19.36 12.76 8.87
N LEU A 105 19.53 13.27 7.65
CA LEU A 105 20.55 12.85 6.70
C LEU A 105 21.73 13.82 6.74
N PRO A 106 22.94 13.37 6.33
CA PRO A 106 24.08 14.27 6.15
C PRO A 106 23.76 15.45 5.22
N GLU A 107 24.50 16.55 5.41
CA GLU A 107 24.46 17.67 4.47
C GLU A 107 24.94 17.20 3.09
N GLY A 108 24.24 17.62 2.03
CA GLY A 108 24.54 17.21 0.66
C GLY A 108 24.02 15.83 0.24
N HIS A 109 23.17 15.19 1.05
CA HIS A 109 22.53 13.92 0.66
C HIS A 109 21.78 14.02 -0.68
N SER A 110 21.79 12.92 -1.40
CA SER A 110 21.05 12.71 -2.64
C SER A 110 19.56 12.46 -2.40
N TYR A 111 18.76 12.65 -3.46
CA TYR A 111 17.35 12.25 -3.47
C TYR A 111 17.18 10.74 -3.17
N VAL A 112 18.06 9.88 -3.72
CA VAL A 112 18.01 8.44 -3.51
C VAL A 112 18.17 8.08 -2.02
N GLU A 113 19.13 8.68 -1.33
CA GLU A 113 19.32 8.46 0.12
C GLU A 113 18.09 8.93 0.93
N PHE A 114 17.46 10.03 0.51
CA PHE A 114 16.21 10.50 1.11
C PHE A 114 15.06 9.52 0.89
N LYS A 115 14.86 9.04 -0.34
CA LYS A 115 13.82 8.07 -0.70
C LYS A 115 13.98 6.76 0.07
N GLU A 116 15.20 6.22 0.13
CA GLU A 116 15.48 5.00 0.89
C GLU A 116 15.22 5.18 2.38
N LYS A 117 15.62 6.32 2.95
CA LYS A 117 15.34 6.61 4.35
C LYS A 117 13.85 6.79 4.62
N LEU A 118 13.11 7.43 3.71
CA LEU A 118 11.65 7.53 3.80
C LEU A 118 11.00 6.15 3.81
N LYS A 119 11.37 5.29 2.86
CA LYS A 119 10.86 3.92 2.76
C LYS A 119 11.12 3.13 4.05
N LYS A 120 12.34 3.24 4.61
CA LYS A 120 12.73 2.55 5.83
C LYS A 120 12.02 3.08 7.09
N MET A 121 11.88 4.40 7.22
CA MET A 121 11.38 5.01 8.45
C MET A 121 9.85 5.16 8.49
N ARG A 122 9.23 5.35 7.32
CA ARG A 122 7.80 5.67 7.16
C ARG A 122 7.25 4.97 5.93
N ILE A 123 7.34 3.64 5.95
CA ILE A 123 6.78 2.79 4.89
C ILE A 123 5.30 3.04 4.69
N ASP A 124 4.56 3.43 5.73
CA ASP A 124 3.15 3.81 5.65
C ASP A 124 2.91 5.00 4.71
N ILE A 125 3.76 6.04 4.77
CA ILE A 125 3.71 7.17 3.85
C ILE A 125 4.15 6.75 2.46
N TYR A 126 5.27 6.01 2.37
CA TYR A 126 5.82 5.57 1.11
C TYR A 126 4.79 4.73 0.34
N ASP A 127 4.24 3.70 0.98
CA ASP A 127 3.22 2.79 0.45
C ASP A 127 1.97 3.55 -0.02
N THR A 128 1.46 4.45 0.82
CA THR A 128 0.25 5.23 0.52
C THR A 128 0.44 6.12 -0.73
N TYR A 129 1.53 6.87 -0.79
CA TYR A 129 1.77 7.78 -1.91
C TYR A 129 2.25 7.06 -3.17
N GLU A 130 2.98 5.96 -3.05
CA GLU A 130 3.34 5.15 -4.21
C GLU A 130 2.08 4.56 -4.86
N GLY A 131 1.14 4.03 -4.06
CA GLY A 131 -0.12 3.50 -4.56
C GLY A 131 -1.05 4.58 -5.16
N ASP A 132 -1.07 5.79 -4.60
CA ASP A 132 -1.91 6.88 -5.10
C ASP A 132 -1.33 7.57 -6.35
N LYS A 133 0.00 7.73 -6.41
CA LYS A 133 0.67 8.45 -7.50
C LYS A 133 1.08 7.55 -8.66
N GLY A 134 1.25 6.24 -8.41
CA GLY A 134 1.62 5.28 -9.44
C GLY A 134 2.94 5.65 -10.13
N SER A 135 2.91 5.82 -11.46
CA SER A 135 4.07 6.20 -12.28
C SER A 135 4.70 7.52 -11.87
N ASP A 136 3.88 8.45 -11.36
CA ASP A 136 4.31 9.82 -11.07
C ASP A 136 4.91 9.93 -9.66
N PHE A 137 4.97 8.83 -8.91
CA PHE A 137 5.42 8.83 -7.52
C PHE A 137 6.83 9.36 -7.36
N ASP A 138 7.77 8.91 -8.21
CA ASP A 138 9.18 9.28 -8.06
C ASP A 138 9.41 10.76 -8.37
N THR A 139 8.85 11.25 -9.48
CA THR A 139 8.89 12.67 -9.84
C THR A 139 8.25 13.54 -8.77
N TRP A 140 7.06 13.17 -8.28
CA TRP A 140 6.38 13.90 -7.21
C TRP A 140 7.23 13.94 -5.92
N LEU A 141 7.83 12.82 -5.52
CA LEU A 141 8.60 12.75 -4.29
C LEU A 141 9.90 13.55 -4.40
N GLU A 142 10.56 13.53 -5.56
CA GLU A 142 11.75 14.33 -5.83
C GLU A 142 11.44 15.83 -5.79
N GLU A 143 10.38 16.28 -6.46
CA GLU A 143 9.92 17.68 -6.41
C GLU A 143 9.59 18.10 -4.97
N LYS A 144 8.89 17.25 -4.22
CA LYS A 144 8.62 17.48 -2.80
C LYS A 144 9.92 17.63 -2.04
N TRP A 145 10.84 16.67 -2.15
CA TRP A 145 12.14 16.71 -1.49
C TRP A 145 12.91 17.99 -1.79
N ALA A 146 12.98 18.41 -3.06
CA ALA A 146 13.65 19.64 -3.50
C ALA A 146 13.03 20.89 -2.87
N SER A 147 11.70 20.94 -2.74
CA SER A 147 10.97 22.06 -2.14
C SER A 147 11.12 22.20 -0.61
N LEU A 148 11.54 21.13 0.09
CA LEU A 148 11.66 21.13 1.55
C LEU A 148 12.77 22.07 2.02
N ARG A 149 12.37 23.15 2.70
CA ARG A 149 13.29 24.09 3.35
C ARG A 149 13.79 23.54 4.68
N THR A 150 15.10 23.33 4.80
CA THR A 150 15.75 23.03 6.07
C THR A 150 16.45 24.30 6.56
N ARG A 151 15.78 25.10 7.38
CA ARG A 151 16.44 26.25 8.03
C ARG A 151 17.53 25.70 8.95
N LYS A 152 18.79 26.10 8.72
CA LYS A 152 19.87 25.97 9.70
C LYS A 152 19.53 26.94 10.85
N TYR A 153 19.49 26.42 12.08
CA TYR A 153 19.48 27.23 13.29
C TYR A 153 20.92 27.37 13.75
#